data_AF-A0A9P8HWP8-F1
#
_entry.id   AF-A0A9P8HWP8-F1
#
_cell.length_a   1.000
_cell.length_b   1.000
_cell.length_c   1.000
_cell.angle_alpha   90.00
_cell.angle_beta   90.00
_cell.angle_gamma   90.00
#
_symmetry.space_group_name_H-M   'P 1'
#
loop_
_entity.id
_entity.type
_entity.pdbx_description
1 polymer ?
#
loop_
_entity_poly.entity_id
_entity_poly.type
_entity_poly.pdbx_seq_one_letter_code
_entity_poly.pdbx_strand_id
1 'polypeptide(L)'
;MRSDGLGFLPASTLVTTTTSQHLQLSTSTIFKMPSFIVTLKDDVSDDQLAAAKQKAKDAGGKITHEYTLIKAFTVEYPEGTVHSLAEDPSVQTVEEDKEMRTQ
;
A
#
# COMPACT_ATOMS: atom_id res chain seq x y z
N MET A 1 -60.89 -20.72 -43.95
CA MET A 1 -59.70 -21.58 -43.76
C MET A 1 -58.55 -20.65 -43.46
N ARG A 2 -57.84 -20.64 -42.35
CA ARG A 2 -57.81 -21.34 -41.06
C ARG A 2 -57.18 -20.30 -40.10
N SER A 3 -57.82 -20.02 -38.97
CA SER A 3 -57.35 -20.41 -37.62
C SER A 3 -56.11 -19.63 -37.16
N ASP A 4 -56.29 -18.67 -36.23
CA ASP A 4 -56.13 -18.87 -34.78
C ASP A 4 -54.66 -18.78 -34.34
N GLY A 5 -54.35 -17.83 -33.45
CA GLY A 5 -53.01 -17.76 -32.86
C GLY A 5 -52.73 -16.56 -31.97
N LEU A 6 -53.72 -16.12 -31.17
CA LEU A 6 -53.43 -15.44 -29.91
C LEU A 6 -52.62 -16.41 -29.05
N GLY A 7 -51.48 -15.95 -28.53
CA GLY A 7 -50.81 -16.62 -27.42
C GLY A 7 -49.30 -16.58 -27.54
N PHE A 8 -48.67 -15.73 -26.74
CA PHE A 8 -47.85 -16.26 -25.65
C PHE A 8 -47.58 -15.15 -24.62
N LEU A 9 -48.30 -15.20 -23.50
CA LEU A 9 -47.74 -14.84 -22.20
C LEU A 9 -47.64 -16.15 -21.42
N PRO A 10 -46.50 -16.44 -20.79
CA PRO A 10 -46.61 -16.60 -19.34
C PRO A 10 -45.42 -16.08 -18.52
N ALA A 11 -45.80 -15.64 -17.32
CA ALA A 11 -45.14 -15.86 -16.03
C ALA A 11 -43.85 -15.11 -15.66
N SER A 12 -44.05 -14.18 -14.73
CA SER A 12 -43.26 -13.92 -13.52
C SER A 12 -42.07 -14.83 -13.21
N THR A 13 -40.90 -14.20 -13.02
CA THR A 13 -39.85 -14.52 -12.02
C THR A 13 -38.80 -13.40 -12.14
N LEU A 14 -38.26 -12.72 -11.13
CA LEU A 14 -38.31 -12.75 -9.67
C LEU A 14 -37.88 -11.34 -9.20
N VAL A 15 -38.60 -10.73 -8.26
CA VAL A 15 -37.97 -9.75 -7.35
C VAL A 15 -37.28 -10.57 -6.28
N THR A 16 -35.94 -10.56 -6.23
CA THR A 16 -35.20 -10.73 -4.96
C THR A 16 -33.73 -10.36 -5.11
N THR A 17 -33.37 -9.27 -4.44
CA THR A 17 -32.17 -9.05 -3.61
C THR A 17 -31.03 -10.05 -3.78
N THR A 18 -29.87 -9.59 -4.22
CA THR A 18 -28.56 -10.17 -3.90
C THR A 18 -27.59 -8.98 -3.81
N THR A 19 -27.49 -8.40 -2.61
CA THR A 19 -26.46 -8.74 -1.61
C THR A 19 -25.16 -8.03 -1.93
N SER A 20 -24.81 -7.12 -1.02
CA SER A 20 -23.47 -6.71 -0.58
C SER A 20 -22.35 -6.82 -1.62
N GLN A 21 -21.63 -5.75 -1.94
CA GLN A 21 -20.91 -5.01 -0.92
C GLN A 21 -20.93 -3.52 -1.23
N HIS A 22 -21.72 -2.82 -0.44
CA HIS A 22 -21.31 -1.54 0.06
C HIS A 22 -19.94 -1.72 0.74
N LEU A 23 -18.87 -1.37 0.04
CA LEU A 23 -17.60 -1.12 0.71
C LEU A 23 -17.68 0.33 1.21
N GLN A 24 -18.39 0.57 2.32
CA GLN A 24 -17.92 1.61 3.24
C GLN A 24 -16.58 1.08 3.72
N LEU A 25 -15.52 1.39 2.99
CA LEU A 25 -14.23 1.56 3.62
C LEU A 25 -14.19 2.98 4.18
N SER A 26 -15.17 3.33 5.01
CA SER A 26 -15.01 4.39 5.99
C SER A 26 -14.29 3.80 7.19
N THR A 27 -13.15 3.16 6.96
CA THR A 27 -12.16 2.98 8.00
C THR A 27 -11.44 4.32 8.02
N SER A 28 -11.93 5.23 8.86
CA SER A 28 -11.06 6.23 9.47
C SER A 28 -10.10 5.48 10.40
N THR A 29 -9.26 4.64 9.81
CA THR A 29 -8.00 4.22 10.43
C THR A 29 -7.30 5.54 10.66
N ILE A 30 -7.02 5.84 11.93
CA ILE A 30 -6.02 6.85 12.25
C ILE A 30 -4.84 6.51 11.36
N PHE A 31 -4.53 7.33 10.35
CA PHE A 31 -3.45 7.07 9.40
C PHE A 31 -2.16 7.13 10.20
N LYS A 32 -1.81 6.02 10.86
CA LYS A 32 -0.48 5.81 11.38
C LYS A 32 0.37 5.73 10.13
N MET A 33 1.30 6.67 10.02
CA MET A 33 2.36 6.59 9.05
C MET A 33 3.58 6.06 9.80
N PRO A 34 3.71 4.74 10.00
CA PRO A 34 4.89 4.18 10.64
C PRO A 34 6.16 4.63 9.91
N SER A 35 7.12 5.07 10.72
CA SER A 35 8.45 5.44 10.27
C SER A 35 9.32 4.20 10.22
N PHE A 36 10.15 4.09 9.18
CA PHE A 36 11.11 3.01 9.01
C PHE A 36 12.47 3.58 8.71
N ILE A 37 13.50 3.06 9.38
CA ILE A 37 14.89 3.33 9.08
C ILE A 37 15.32 2.30 8.04
N VAL A 38 15.65 2.79 6.84
CA VAL A 38 16.20 1.99 5.75
C VAL A 38 17.69 2.25 5.74
N THR A 39 18.47 1.22 6.07
CA THR A 39 19.93 1.25 5.99
C THR A 39 20.36 0.53 4.72
N LEU A 40 21.20 1.17 3.91
CA LEU A 40 21.78 0.57 2.73
C LEU A 40 23.20 0.08 3.03
N LYS A 41 23.71 -0.82 2.19
CA LYS A 41 25.07 -1.34 2.32
C LYS A 41 26.10 -0.24 2.04
N ASP A 42 27.27 -0.29 2.67
CA ASP A 42 28.35 0.70 2.46
C ASP A 42 28.86 0.75 1.02
N ASP A 43 28.68 -0.32 0.25
CA ASP A 43 29.13 -0.44 -1.15
C ASP A 43 28.21 0.29 -2.16
N VAL A 44 27.05 0.80 -1.74
CA VAL A 44 26.10 1.48 -2.64
C VAL A 44 26.56 2.90 -2.99
N SER A 45 26.42 3.30 -4.24
CA SER A 45 26.72 4.66 -4.68
C SER A 45 25.61 5.65 -4.27
N ASP A 46 25.92 6.95 -4.24
CA ASP A 46 24.92 8.01 -4.01
C ASP A 46 23.75 7.96 -5.00
N ASP A 47 24.00 7.54 -6.24
CA ASP A 47 22.94 7.29 -7.24
C ASP A 47 21.96 6.21 -6.79
N GLN A 48 22.45 5.11 -6.19
CA GLN A 48 21.58 4.05 -5.67
C GLN A 48 20.80 4.50 -4.44
N LEU A 49 21.42 5.31 -3.57
CA LEU A 49 20.72 5.94 -2.46
C LEU A 49 19.61 6.88 -2.95
N ALA A 50 19.87 7.68 -3.99
CA ALA A 50 18.86 8.52 -4.61
C ALA A 50 17.73 7.71 -5.25
N ALA A 51 18.06 6.61 -5.95
CA ALA A 51 17.08 5.70 -6.54
C ALA A 51 16.21 5.03 -5.46
N ALA A 52 16.80 4.59 -4.34
CA ALA A 52 16.06 4.01 -3.21
C ALA A 52 15.11 5.03 -2.57
N LYS A 53 15.57 6.27 -2.37
CA LYS A 53 14.72 7.38 -1.89
C LYS A 53 13.58 7.68 -2.87
N GLN A 54 13.84 7.59 -4.18
CA GLN A 54 12.81 7.82 -5.19
C GLN A 54 11.77 6.68 -5.20
N LYS A 55 12.20 5.42 -5.13
CA LYS A 55 11.30 4.27 -4.96
C LYS A 55 10.43 4.40 -3.72
N ALA A 56 11.02 4.88 -2.63
CA ALA A 56 10.29 5.11 -1.39
C ALA A 56 9.16 6.13 -1.56
N LYS A 57 9.45 7.23 -2.26
CA LYS A 57 8.46 8.27 -2.60
C LYS A 57 7.39 7.75 -3.56
N ASP A 58 7.78 6.96 -4.56
CA ASP A 58 6.87 6.38 -5.54
C ASP A 58 5.88 5.39 -4.89
N ALA A 59 6.35 4.63 -3.89
CA ALA A 59 5.52 3.79 -3.03
C ALA A 59 4.64 4.59 -2.04
N GLY A 60 4.52 5.91 -2.18
CA GLY A 60 3.72 6.77 -1.30
C GLY A 60 4.37 7.05 0.05
N GLY A 61 5.67 6.77 0.20
CA GLY A 61 6.44 7.08 1.39
C GLY A 61 6.93 8.52 1.43
N LYS A 62 7.13 9.04 2.62
CA LYS A 62 7.68 10.38 2.87
C LYS A 62 9.01 10.27 3.60
N ILE A 63 10.09 10.71 2.96
CA ILE A 63 11.41 10.78 3.61
C ILE A 63 11.35 11.82 4.73
N THR A 64 11.63 11.42 5.95
CA THR A 64 11.64 12.29 7.14
C THR A 64 13.04 12.66 7.60
N HIS A 65 13.99 11.76 7.41
CA HIS A 65 15.35 11.95 7.85
C HIS A 65 16.32 11.33 6.84
N GLU A 66 17.47 11.97 6.66
CA GLU A 66 18.54 11.49 5.80
C GLU A 66 19.82 11.46 6.60
N TYR A 67 20.47 10.31 6.63
CA TYR A 67 21.78 10.15 7.25
C TYR A 67 22.82 10.16 6.13
N THR A 68 23.81 11.05 6.24
CA THR A 68 24.92 11.12 5.28
C THR A 68 26.15 10.36 5.76
N LEU A 69 26.29 10.18 7.08
CA LEU A 69 27.41 9.45 7.69
C LEU A 69 27.27 7.93 7.51
N ILE A 70 26.05 7.43 7.66
CA ILE A 70 25.65 6.06 7.34
C ILE A 70 24.70 6.16 6.16
N LYS A 71 24.83 5.30 5.14
CA LYS A 71 23.98 5.37 3.93
C LYS A 71 22.57 4.89 4.26
N ALA A 72 21.82 5.72 4.98
CA ALA A 72 20.51 5.38 5.51
C ALA A 72 19.56 6.57 5.40
N PHE A 73 18.27 6.28 5.38
CA PHE A 73 17.22 7.30 5.44
C PHE A 73 16.01 6.77 6.21
N THR A 74 15.29 7.67 6.86
CA THR A 74 14.01 7.37 7.50
C THR A 74 12.89 7.73 6.55
N VAL A 75 11.94 6.82 6.38
CA VAL A 75 10.76 6.99 5.54
C VAL A 75 9.51 6.64 6.32
N GLU A 76 8.53 7.53 6.29
CA GLU A 76 7.16 7.30 6.75
C GLU A 76 6.37 6.65 5.63
N TYR A 77 5.78 5.47 5.86
CA TYR A 77 4.87 4.84 4.91
C TYR A 77 3.45 4.82 5.43
N PRO A 78 2.43 4.91 4.56
CA PRO A 78 1.07 4.55 4.96
C PRO A 78 1.00 3.06 5.31
N GLU A 79 0.30 2.73 6.40
CA GLU A 79 0.10 1.34 6.84
C GLU A 79 -0.37 0.44 5.68
N GLY A 80 0.34 -0.67 5.48
CA GLY A 80 0.07 -1.64 4.41
C GLY A 80 0.92 -1.49 3.13
N THR A 81 1.80 -0.49 3.04
CA THR A 81 2.58 -0.20 1.80
C THR A 81 4.10 -0.50 1.90
N VAL A 82 4.56 -0.97 3.06
CA VAL A 82 5.99 -1.09 3.42
C VAL A 82 6.80 -2.13 2.63
N HIS A 83 6.15 -2.94 1.79
CA HIS A 83 6.75 -4.16 1.26
C HIS A 83 7.80 -3.94 0.16
N SER A 84 7.77 -2.81 -0.57
CA SER A 84 8.58 -2.66 -1.79
C SER A 84 10.06 -2.34 -1.58
N LEU A 85 10.47 -1.83 -0.41
CA LEU A 85 11.86 -1.41 -0.17
C LEU A 85 12.75 -2.53 0.39
N ALA A 86 12.17 -3.50 1.10
CA ALA A 86 12.91 -4.60 1.71
C ALA A 86 13.49 -5.59 0.67
N GLU A 87 12.94 -5.59 -0.55
CA GLU A 87 13.35 -6.49 -1.63
C GLU A 87 14.51 -5.94 -2.46
N ASP A 88 14.95 -4.69 -2.22
CA ASP A 88 16.03 -4.10 -2.99
C ASP A 88 17.40 -4.63 -2.54
N PRO A 89 18.25 -5.15 -3.45
CA PRO A 89 19.53 -5.77 -3.09
C PRO A 89 20.54 -4.80 -2.46
N SER A 90 20.34 -3.50 -2.64
CA SER A 90 21.17 -2.42 -2.10
C SER A 90 20.79 -2.07 -0.66
N VAL A 91 19.64 -2.52 -0.19
CA VAL A 91 19.19 -2.38 1.21
C VAL A 91 19.86 -3.45 2.07
N GLN A 92 20.38 -3.01 3.22
CA GLN A 92 20.99 -3.87 4.23
C GLN A 92 19.94 -4.28 5.26
N THR A 93 19.21 -3.31 5.81
CA THR A 93 18.15 -3.54 6.80
C THR A 93 17.01 -2.53 6.63
N VAL A 94 15.80 -2.97 6.97
CA VAL A 94 14.62 -2.11 7.12
C VAL A 94 14.06 -2.39 8.51
N GLU A 95 14.08 -1.39 9.37
CA GLU A 95 13.62 -1.50 10.76
C GLU A 95 12.57 -0.44 11.05
N GLU A 96 11.57 -0.76 11.87
CA GLU A 96 10.58 0.21 12.34
C GLU A 96 11.26 1.18 13.32
N ASP A 97 11.13 2.48 13.06
CA ASP A 97 11.66 3.54 13.91
C ASP A 97 10.83 3.63 15.20
N LYS A 98 11.40 3.13 16.30
CA LYS A 98 10.76 3.07 17.62
C LYS A 98 11.46 3.97 18.61
N GLU A 99 10.66 4.69 19.40
CA GLU A 99 11.17 5.48 20.52
C GLU A 99 11.79 4.57 21.60
N MET A 100 13.03 4.86 21.98
CA MET A 100 13.72 4.20 23.07
C MET A 100 13.60 5.04 24.35
N ARG A 101 13.12 4.44 25.44
CA ARG A 101 13.01 5.09 26.75
C ARG A 101 14.07 4.55 27.71
N THR A 102 14.89 5.44 28.27
CA THR A 102 15.90 5.10 29.28
C THR A 102 15.30 5.09 30.69
N GLN A 103 15.91 4.35 31.62
CA GLN A 103 15.47 4.17 33.01
C GLN A 103 15.99 5.28 33.94
#